data_AF-A0A4Q1EWS9-F1
#
_entry.id   AF-A0A4Q1EWS9-F1
#
_cell.length_a   1.000
_cell.length_b   1.000
_cell.length_c   1.000
_cell.angle_alpha   90.00
_cell.angle_beta   90.00
_cell.angle_gamma   90.00
#
_symmetry.space_group_name_H-M   'P 1'
#
loop_
_entity.id
_entity.type
_entity.pdbx_description
1 polymer ?
#
loop_
_entity_poly.entity_id
_entity_poly.type
_entity_poly.pdbx_seq_one_letter_code
_entity_poly.pdbx_strand_id
1 'polypeptide(L)'
;MERGRHIYRNHWAIPAQQNLKIKNSSKEDLEVVLYNPSQTSDLKYMNSSNELKVLPKNDSVKTRINFANEFYVVNTASSESTFRLKILNNSGRIKAFIKKQLPKN
;
A
#
# COMPACT_ATOMS: atom_id res chain seq x y z
N MET A 1 -14.14 -9.45 -24.71
CA MET A 1 -13.24 -8.72 -23.80
C MET A 1 -13.92 -8.69 -22.44
N GLU A 2 -13.69 -9.70 -21.61
CA GLU A 2 -14.28 -9.72 -20.27
C GLU A 2 -13.65 -8.59 -19.46
N ARG A 3 -14.46 -7.58 -19.12
CA ARG A 3 -14.09 -6.51 -18.21
C ARG A 3 -13.87 -7.14 -16.84
N GLY A 4 -12.62 -7.49 -16.54
CA GLY A 4 -12.21 -8.04 -15.26
C GLY A 4 -12.81 -7.21 -14.14
N ARG A 5 -13.60 -7.85 -13.27
CA ARG A 5 -14.32 -7.21 -12.18
C ARG A 5 -13.31 -6.45 -11.31
N HIS A 6 -13.33 -5.11 -11.36
CA HIS A 6 -12.43 -4.25 -10.56
C HIS A 6 -12.87 -4.31 -9.10
N ILE A 7 -12.46 -5.35 -8.38
CA ILE A 7 -12.77 -5.45 -6.96
C ILE A 7 -11.68 -4.73 -6.18
N TYR A 8 -12.00 -3.52 -5.70
CA TYR A 8 -11.25 -2.87 -4.63
C TYR A 8 -11.47 -3.66 -3.32
N ARG A 9 -11.01 -4.92 -3.24
CA ARG A 9 -11.08 -5.76 -2.03
C ARG A 9 -10.04 -5.37 -0.98
N ASN A 10 -9.09 -4.54 -1.39
CA ASN A 10 -7.88 -4.22 -0.65
C ASN A 10 -7.99 -2.79 -0.15
N HIS A 11 -8.96 -2.57 0.73
CA HIS A 11 -9.08 -1.36 1.55
C HIS A 11 -8.56 -1.73 2.94
N TRP A 12 -7.52 -1.03 3.38
CA TRP A 12 -6.96 -1.25 4.71
C TRP A 12 -6.93 0.05 5.49
N ALA A 13 -7.28 -0.09 6.76
CA ALA A 13 -7.00 0.90 7.79
C ALA A 13 -5.64 0.59 8.41
N ILE A 14 -4.80 1.62 8.54
CA ILE A 14 -3.52 1.56 9.24
C ILE A 14 -3.69 2.33 10.54
N PRO A 15 -3.62 1.68 11.70
CA PRO A 15 -3.68 2.37 12.98
C PRO A 15 -2.61 3.45 13.11
N ALA A 16 -2.84 4.42 13.99
CA ALA A 16 -1.88 5.47 14.30
C ALA A 16 -0.51 4.90 14.66
N GLN A 17 0.58 5.53 14.17
CA GLN A 17 1.96 5.13 14.43
C GLN A 17 2.28 3.66 14.04
N GLN A 18 1.58 3.10 13.06
CA GLN A 18 1.82 1.74 12.57
C GLN A 18 2.12 1.73 11.06
N ASN A 19 2.74 0.65 10.61
CA ASN A 19 3.03 0.42 9.22
C ASN A 19 2.22 -0.76 8.72
N LEU A 20 1.69 -0.69 7.51
CA LEU A 20 1.21 -1.86 6.82
C LEU A 20 2.29 -2.38 5.88
N LYS A 21 2.63 -3.65 6.05
CA LYS A 21 3.51 -4.40 5.16
C LYS A 21 2.67 -5.23 4.22
N ILE A 22 2.92 -5.09 2.92
CA ILE A 22 2.26 -5.84 1.86
C ILE A 22 3.33 -6.65 1.14
N LYS A 23 3.11 -7.96 1.07
CA LYS A 23 4.01 -8.89 0.38
C LYS A 23 3.26 -9.61 -0.72
N ASN A 24 3.88 -9.68 -1.89
CA ASN A 24 3.41 -10.53 -2.96
C ASN A 24 3.65 -12.01 -2.63
N SER A 25 2.62 -12.84 -2.79
CA SER A 25 2.72 -14.29 -2.59
C SER A 25 2.91 -15.08 -3.89
N SER A 26 2.88 -14.40 -5.04
CA SER A 26 3.22 -14.96 -6.35
C SER A 26 4.65 -14.59 -6.75
N LYS A 27 5.27 -15.38 -7.63
CA LYS A 27 6.58 -15.08 -8.23
C LYS A 27 6.50 -13.99 -9.31
N GLU A 28 5.30 -13.66 -9.79
CA GLU A 28 5.07 -12.64 -10.80
C GLU A 28 5.09 -11.23 -10.23
N ASP A 29 5.55 -10.26 -11.01
CA ASP A 29 5.45 -8.85 -10.65
C ASP A 29 3.98 -8.39 -10.64
N LEU A 30 3.59 -7.71 -9.55
CA LEU A 30 2.27 -7.09 -9.43
C LEU A 30 2.39 -5.59 -9.63
N GLU A 31 1.81 -5.10 -10.71
CA GLU A 31 1.54 -3.68 -10.85
C GLU A 31 0.36 -3.31 -9.96
N VAL A 32 0.55 -2.29 -9.13
CA VAL A 32 -0.48 -1.84 -8.19
C VAL A 32 -0.62 -0.33 -8.23
N VAL A 33 -1.82 0.15 -7.92
CA VAL A 33 -2.11 1.56 -7.66
C VAL A 33 -2.37 1.72 -6.18
N LEU A 34 -1.53 2.50 -5.51
CA LEU A 34 -1.77 2.99 -4.17
C LEU A 34 -2.57 4.28 -4.26
N TYR A 35 -3.72 4.35 -3.61
CA TYR A 35 -4.58 5.52 -3.56
C TYR A 35 -4.77 5.98 -2.12
N ASN A 36 -4.57 7.28 -1.89
CA ASN A 36 -4.83 7.96 -0.63
C ASN A 36 -6.22 8.63 -0.67
N PRO A 37 -7.28 8.02 -0.11
CA PRO A 37 -8.61 8.60 -0.04
C PRO A 37 -8.75 9.72 1.00
N SER A 38 -7.71 10.02 1.78
CA SER A 38 -7.77 11.06 2.82
C SER A 38 -8.08 12.42 2.20
N GLN A 39 -8.85 13.23 2.91
CA GLN A 39 -9.10 14.65 2.57
C GLN A 39 -8.22 15.61 3.37
N THR A 40 -7.54 15.11 4.40
CA THR A 40 -6.89 15.94 5.42
C THR A 40 -5.41 15.66 5.57
N SER A 41 -4.92 14.49 5.13
CA SER A 41 -3.55 14.07 5.43
C SER A 41 -2.91 13.32 4.27
N ASP A 42 -1.63 13.57 4.09
CA ASP A 42 -0.80 12.82 3.15
C ASP A 42 -0.48 11.43 3.72
N LEU A 43 -0.29 10.48 2.82
CA LEU A 43 0.13 9.12 3.12
C LEU A 43 1.62 8.99 2.82
N LYS A 44 2.37 8.23 3.61
CA LYS A 44 3.76 7.90 3.30
C LYS A 44 3.88 6.44 2.90
N TYR A 45 4.78 6.13 1.98
CA TYR A 45 5.02 4.75 1.56
C TYR A 45 6.47 4.56 1.11
N MET A 46 6.93 3.31 1.11
CA MET A 46 8.25 2.93 0.59
C MET A 46 8.09 2.44 -0.85
N ASN A 47 8.82 3.04 -1.79
CA ASN A 47 8.83 2.57 -3.18
C ASN A 47 9.71 1.32 -3.35
N SER A 48 9.78 0.78 -4.57
CA SER A 48 10.58 -0.41 -4.91
C SER A 48 12.09 -0.22 -4.70
N SER A 49 12.56 1.03 -4.56
CA SER A 49 13.95 1.37 -4.29
C SER A 49 14.22 1.58 -2.79
N ASN A 50 13.28 1.20 -1.91
CA ASN A 50 13.34 1.46 -0.47
C ASN A 50 13.51 2.95 -0.11
N GLU A 51 12.93 3.85 -0.90
CA GLU A 51 12.86 5.27 -0.58
C GLU A 51 11.51 5.62 0.01
N LEU A 52 11.51 6.44 1.06
CA LEU A 52 10.29 7.00 1.63
C LEU A 52 9.75 8.09 0.69
N LYS A 53 8.52 7.92 0.22
CA LYS A 53 7.79 8.89 -0.60
C LYS A 53 6.54 9.36 0.12
N VAL A 54 6.10 10.56 -0.26
CA VAL A 54 4.85 11.16 0.17
C VAL A 54 3.84 11.02 -0.97
N LEU A 55 2.66 10.52 -0.65
CA LEU A 55 1.50 10.48 -1.52
C LEU A 55 0.47 11.49 -0.99
N PRO A 56 0.26 12.61 -1.70
CA PRO A 56 -0.68 13.63 -1.28
C PRO A 56 -2.09 13.10 -1.05
N LYS A 57 -2.87 13.86 -0.28
CA LYS A 57 -4.31 13.62 -0.12
C LYS A 57 -5.05 13.57 -1.46
N ASN A 58 -6.03 12.66 -1.57
CA ASN A 58 -6.83 12.43 -2.78
C ASN A 58 -6.01 12.12 -4.05
N ASP A 59 -4.81 11.57 -3.89
CA ASP A 59 -3.91 11.25 -5.00
C ASP A 59 -3.61 9.74 -5.09
N SER A 60 -3.09 9.31 -6.24
CA SER A 60 -2.71 7.92 -6.51
C SER A 60 -1.37 7.80 -7.19
N VAL A 61 -0.66 6.71 -6.89
CA VAL A 61 0.61 6.38 -7.53
C VAL A 61 0.61 4.93 -8.00
N LYS A 62 1.15 4.70 -9.20
CA LYS A 62 1.46 3.37 -9.70
C LYS A 62 2.82 2.93 -9.15
N THR A 63 2.86 1.71 -8.61
CA THR A 63 4.08 1.08 -8.12
C THR A 63 4.05 -0.42 -8.42
N ARG A 64 5.14 -1.11 -8.11
CA ARG A 64 5.30 -2.54 -8.37
C ARG A 64 5.67 -3.28 -7.09
N ILE A 65 5.03 -4.43 -6.87
CA ILE A 65 5.34 -5.37 -5.78
C ILE A 65 5.76 -6.69 -6.41
N ASN A 66 7.02 -7.08 -6.22
CA ASN A 66 7.53 -8.38 -6.67
C ASN A 66 7.71 -9.34 -5.49
N PHE A 67 8.12 -10.58 -5.74
CA PHE A 67 8.29 -11.59 -4.69
C PHE A 67 9.40 -11.25 -3.67
N ALA A 68 10.42 -10.53 -4.11
CA ALA A 68 11.59 -10.16 -3.30
C ALA A 68 11.36 -8.90 -2.46
N ASN A 69 10.52 -7.98 -2.94
CA ASN A 69 10.32 -6.67 -2.36
C ASN A 69 9.05 -6.63 -1.50
N GLU A 70 9.19 -6.03 -0.33
CA GLU A 70 8.08 -5.79 0.58
C GLU A 70 7.65 -4.35 0.44
N PHE A 71 6.36 -4.13 0.18
CA PHE A 71 5.81 -2.79 0.05
C PHE A 71 5.31 -2.31 1.41
N TYR A 72 5.72 -1.12 1.81
CA TYR A 72 5.34 -0.55 3.11
C TYR A 72 4.50 0.70 2.91
N VAL A 73 3.36 0.76 3.59
CA VAL A 73 2.61 1.98 3.80
C VAL A 73 2.84 2.41 5.26
N VAL A 74 3.26 3.65 5.45
CA VAL A 74 3.72 4.19 6.73
C VAL A 74 2.70 5.21 7.22
N ASN A 75 2.06 4.92 8.36
CA ASN A 75 1.23 5.91 9.04
C ASN A 75 2.00 6.54 10.21
N THR A 76 2.51 7.75 9.99
CA THR A 76 3.15 8.56 11.06
C THR A 76 2.17 9.53 11.74
N ALA A 77 0.88 9.49 11.41
CA ALA A 77 -0.12 10.36 12.02
C ALA A 77 -0.52 9.85 13.42
N SER A 78 -1.06 10.74 14.24
CA SER A 78 -1.64 10.42 15.55
C SER A 78 -3.00 9.73 15.46
N SER A 79 -3.56 9.63 14.26
CA SER A 79 -4.84 8.99 13.96
C SER A 79 -4.69 7.85 12.95
N GLU A 80 -5.74 7.04 12.85
CA GLU A 80 -5.85 6.02 11.81
C GLU A 80 -5.83 6.65 10.41
N SER A 81 -5.09 6.03 9.50
CA SER A 81 -5.06 6.39 8.08
C SER A 81 -5.69 5.29 7.25
N THR A 82 -6.51 5.66 6.27
CA THR A 82 -7.10 4.71 5.32
C THR A 82 -6.41 4.84 3.98
N PHE A 83 -6.27 3.72 3.26
CA PHE A 83 -5.78 3.73 1.89
C PHE A 83 -6.36 2.57 1.08
N ARG A 84 -6.32 2.70 -0.24
CA ARG A 84 -6.77 1.64 -1.15
C ARG A 84 -5.61 1.17 -2.01
N LEU A 85 -5.49 -0.14 -2.20
CA LEU A 85 -4.56 -0.72 -3.16
C LEU A 85 -5.34 -1.44 -4.26
N LYS A 86 -5.10 -1.09 -5.52
CA LYS A 86 -5.66 -1.81 -6.67
C LYS A 86 -4.55 -2.59 -7.36
N ILE A 87 -4.72 -3.89 -7.51
CA ILE A 87 -3.83 -4.72 -8.35
C ILE A 87 -4.31 -4.57 -9.80
N LEU A 88 -3.40 -4.24 -10.72
CA LEU A 88 -3.68 -4.10 -12.14
C LEU A 88 -3.36 -5.40 -12.87
N ASN A 89 -4.24 -5.79 -13.79
CA ASN A 89 -4.01 -6.82 -14.82
C ASN A 89 -3.46 -8.17 -14.34
N ASN A 90 -3.61 -8.52 -13.06
CA ASN A 90 -3.03 -9.74 -12.53
C ASN A 90 -3.98 -10.46 -11.55
N SER A 91 -3.89 -11.79 -11.52
CA SER A 91 -4.59 -12.70 -10.59
C SER A 91 -3.84 -12.88 -9.26
N GLY A 92 -2.72 -12.17 -9.11
CA GLY A 92 -1.82 -12.29 -7.98
C GLY A 92 -2.48 -12.15 -6.61
N ARG A 93 -2.02 -12.97 -5.68
CA ARG A 93 -2.41 -12.91 -4.27
C ARG A 93 -1.38 -12.11 -3.49
N ILE A 94 -1.86 -11.22 -2.62
CA ILE A 94 -1.02 -10.48 -1.68
C ILE A 94 -1.38 -10.84 -0.25
N LYS A 95 -0.41 -10.76 0.65
CA LYS A 95 -0.61 -10.83 2.09
C LYS A 95 -0.28 -9.48 2.70
N ALA A 96 -1.14 -9.00 3.58
CA ALA A 96 -0.97 -7.73 4.27
C ALA A 96 -0.91 -7.96 5.79
N PHE A 97 0.01 -7.29 6.47
CA PHE A 97 0.21 -7.40 7.91
C PHE A 97 0.49 -6.02 8.49
N ILE A 98 -0.18 -5.68 9.60
CA ILE A 98 0.13 -4.47 10.35
C ILE A 98 1.32 -4.77 11.25
N LYS A 99 2.33 -3.90 11.20
CA LYS A 99 3.52 -3.94 12.05
C LYS A 99 3.61 -2.64 12.84
N LYS A 100 3.77 -2.75 14.15
CA LYS A 100 4.08 -1.57 14.99
C LYS A 100 5.37 -0.93 14.48
N GLN A 101 5.40 0.41 14.43
CA GLN A 101 6.67 1.10 14.27
C GLN A 101 7.51 0.77 15.51
N LEU A 102 8.69 0.19 15.30
CA LEU A 102 9.64 0.05 16.39
C LEU A 102 10.03 1.48 16.80
N PRO A 103 10.04 1.80 18.12
CA PRO A 103 10.52 3.10 18.56
C PRO A 103 11.93 3.30 18.01
N LYS A 104 12.17 4.48 17.42
CA LYS A 104 13.53 4.92 17.14
C LYS A 104 14.19 5.11 18.50
N ASN A 105 15.03 4.16 18.91
CA ASN A 105 16.01 4.41 19.97
C ASN A 105 17.00 5.46 19.49
#